data_AF-A0A3M6UJV5-F1
#
_entry.id   AF-A0A3M6UJV5-F1
#
_cell.length_a   1.000
_cell.length_b   1.000
_cell.length_c   1.000
_cell.angle_alpha   90.00
_cell.angle_beta   90.00
_cell.angle_gamma   90.00
#
_symmetry.space_group_name_H-M   'P 1'
#
loop_
_entity.id
_entity.type
_entity.pdbx_description
1 polymer ?
#
loop_
_entity_poly.entity_id
_entity_poly.type
_entity_poly.pdbx_seq_one_letter_code
_entity_poly.pdbx_strand_id
1 'polypeptide(L)'
;MCSPVFDRMLSSDFKEKTATEIPLPGKKADEIEELLRSIYPYVEHRICEENSFSLLELSCEYQLDRLKARCEKYFMYKSMTNDEALEFVVMAQRHQLSNELIQRCMQRFVSQETNWETLKKNELFSQLEPRYSQQLVEERVKYLEKRLTSCKSTIEVLKMKKSDKDDDDHGPCSYRRHFMMRKRFRELEHSSPFD
;
A
#
# COMPACT_ATOMS: atom_id res chain seq x y z
N MET A 1 -23.53 -8.41 22.40
CA MET A 1 -22.09 -8.64 22.70
C MET A 1 -21.25 -8.13 21.55
N CYS A 2 -20.10 -7.51 21.81
CA CYS A 2 -19.20 -7.01 20.76
C CYS A 2 -18.43 -8.13 20.04
N SER A 3 -18.26 -9.30 20.68
CA SER A 3 -17.55 -10.47 20.16
C SER A 3 -18.42 -11.73 20.33
N PRO A 4 -18.72 -12.47 19.24
CA PRO A 4 -19.33 -13.81 19.32
C PRO A 4 -18.46 -14.82 20.08
N VAL A 5 -17.13 -14.68 20.02
CA VAL A 5 -16.19 -15.56 20.71
C VAL A 5 -16.31 -15.38 22.23
N PHE A 6 -16.29 -14.14 22.72
CA PHE A 6 -16.50 -13.87 24.14
C PHE A 6 -17.89 -14.28 24.60
N ASP A 7 -18.92 -14.08 23.79
CA ASP A 7 -20.27 -14.53 24.12
C ASP A 7 -20.33 -16.04 24.29
N ARG A 8 -19.76 -16.80 23.36
CA ARG A 8 -19.69 -18.25 23.48
C ARG A 8 -18.85 -18.71 24.67
N MET A 9 -17.67 -18.10 24.87
CA MET A 9 -16.73 -18.44 25.96
C MET A 9 -17.35 -18.20 27.35
N LEU A 10 -18.13 -17.14 27.52
CA LEU A 10 -18.69 -16.74 28.81
C LEU A 10 -20.11 -17.26 29.07
N SER A 11 -20.88 -17.57 28.02
CA SER A 11 -22.30 -17.96 28.16
C SER A 11 -22.55 -19.46 27.94
N SER A 12 -21.70 -20.15 27.15
CA SER A 12 -21.87 -21.58 26.85
C SER A 12 -21.30 -22.49 27.94
N ASP A 13 -21.61 -23.78 27.93
CA ASP A 13 -21.19 -24.74 28.96
C ASP A 13 -19.73 -25.18 28.83
N PHE A 14 -18.82 -24.20 28.74
CA PHE A 14 -17.39 -24.37 28.88
C PHE A 14 -16.94 -24.07 30.31
N LYS A 15 -15.70 -24.43 30.65
CA LYS A 15 -15.17 -24.22 32.01
C LYS A 15 -15.01 -22.72 32.34
N GLU A 16 -14.82 -21.92 31.31
CA GLU A 16 -14.64 -20.48 31.31
C GLU A 16 -15.88 -19.74 31.83
N LYS A 17 -17.09 -20.30 31.64
CA LYS A 17 -18.36 -19.71 32.10
C LYS A 17 -18.43 -19.48 33.60
N THR A 18 -17.84 -20.38 34.39
CA THR A 18 -17.84 -20.28 35.86
C THR A 18 -16.47 -19.95 36.43
N ALA A 19 -15.47 -19.75 35.57
CA ALA A 19 -14.12 -19.40 35.99
C ALA A 19 -14.05 -17.93 36.43
N THR A 20 -13.35 -17.67 37.53
CA THR A 20 -13.04 -16.30 37.95
C THR A 20 -11.94 -15.67 37.08
N GLU A 21 -11.09 -16.50 36.48
CA GLU A 21 -9.98 -16.10 35.61
C GLU A 21 -9.92 -17.02 34.39
N ILE A 22 -9.68 -16.43 33.22
CA ILE A 22 -9.54 -17.15 31.96
C ILE A 22 -8.11 -16.95 31.44
N PRO A 23 -7.28 -18.01 31.37
CA PRO A 23 -5.94 -17.88 30.83
C PRO A 23 -5.98 -17.66 29.33
N LEU A 24 -5.23 -16.67 28.84
CA LEU A 24 -5.08 -16.37 27.41
C LEU A 24 -3.64 -16.70 26.96
N PRO A 25 -3.32 -17.98 26.71
CA PRO A 25 -1.96 -18.39 26.39
C PRO A 25 -1.49 -17.75 25.07
N GLY A 26 -0.24 -17.28 25.08
CA GLY A 26 0.36 -16.64 23.91
C GLY A 26 -0.10 -15.20 23.65
N LYS A 27 -0.92 -14.61 24.52
CA LYS A 27 -1.32 -13.19 24.44
C LYS A 27 -0.48 -12.34 25.37
N LYS A 28 -0.10 -11.16 24.91
CA LYS A 28 0.56 -10.16 25.76
C LYS A 28 -0.48 -9.33 26.49
N ALA A 29 -0.20 -9.00 27.75
CA ALA A 29 -1.15 -8.32 28.63
C ALA A 29 -1.49 -6.89 28.13
N ASP A 30 -0.48 -6.18 27.62
CA ASP A 30 -0.60 -4.85 27.02
C ASP A 30 -1.49 -4.88 25.76
N GLU A 31 -1.32 -5.87 24.88
CA GLU A 31 -2.16 -6.01 23.68
C GLU A 31 -3.63 -6.31 24.02
N ILE A 32 -3.88 -7.10 25.07
CA ILE A 32 -5.24 -7.37 25.57
C ILE A 32 -5.83 -6.13 26.24
N GLU A 33 -5.03 -5.35 26.97
CA GLU A 33 -5.49 -4.08 27.54
C GLU A 33 -5.95 -3.11 26.43
N GLU A 34 -5.15 -2.96 25.38
CA GLU A 34 -5.47 -2.13 24.20
C GLU A 34 -6.75 -2.62 23.50
N LEU A 35 -6.93 -3.94 23.38
CA LEU A 35 -8.14 -4.55 22.85
C LEU A 35 -9.37 -4.19 23.68
N LEU A 36 -9.29 -4.37 25.00
CA LEU A 36 -10.38 -4.07 25.92
C LEU A 36 -10.73 -2.58 25.86
N ARG A 37 -9.73 -1.68 25.93
CA ARG A 37 -9.94 -0.23 25.76
C ARG A 37 -10.67 0.08 24.44
N SER A 38 -10.38 -0.65 23.38
CA SER A 38 -10.98 -0.45 22.05
C SER A 38 -12.42 -0.92 21.90
N ILE A 39 -12.93 -1.78 22.79
CA ILE A 39 -14.30 -2.33 22.71
C ILE A 39 -15.25 -1.79 23.79
N TYR A 40 -14.71 -1.13 24.83
CA TYR A 40 -15.54 -0.48 25.85
C TYR A 40 -16.11 0.85 25.35
N PRO A 41 -17.41 1.13 25.57
CA PRO A 41 -18.15 2.20 24.88
C PRO A 41 -17.84 3.62 25.37
N TYR A 42 -17.09 3.77 26.44
CA TYR A 42 -16.94 5.06 27.14
C TYR A 42 -15.84 5.96 26.55
N VAL A 43 -14.86 5.39 25.86
CA VAL A 43 -13.75 6.13 25.23
C VAL A 43 -13.42 5.47 23.91
N GLU A 44 -13.45 6.24 22.82
CA GLU A 44 -12.93 5.74 21.56
C GLU A 44 -11.41 5.65 21.65
N HIS A 45 -10.91 4.43 21.87
CA HIS A 45 -9.48 4.17 21.91
C HIS A 45 -8.85 4.38 20.53
N ARG A 46 -7.75 5.13 20.48
CA ARG A 46 -7.08 5.50 19.24
C ARG A 46 -6.26 4.34 18.69
N ILE A 47 -6.44 4.05 17.41
CA ILE A 47 -5.56 3.16 16.65
C ILE A 47 -4.36 3.98 16.17
N CYS A 48 -3.15 3.47 16.45
CA CYS A 48 -1.87 4.09 16.14
C CYS A 48 -0.84 3.03 15.71
N GLU A 49 0.38 3.45 15.43
CA GLU A 49 1.43 2.59 14.90
C GLU A 49 1.76 1.42 15.82
N GLU A 50 1.77 1.69 17.13
CA GLU A 50 2.18 0.76 18.17
C GLU A 50 1.17 -0.37 18.41
N ASN A 51 -0.12 -0.11 18.20
CA ASN A 51 -1.20 -1.06 18.51
C ASN A 51 -1.94 -1.61 17.28
N SER A 52 -1.78 -0.99 16.11
CA SER A 52 -2.64 -1.27 14.95
C SER A 52 -2.57 -2.73 14.47
N PHE A 53 -1.39 -3.34 14.48
CA PHE A 53 -1.20 -4.74 14.07
C PHE A 53 -1.82 -5.72 15.07
N SER A 54 -1.48 -5.61 16.36
CA SER A 54 -2.00 -6.49 17.40
C SER A 54 -3.52 -6.35 17.54
N LEU A 55 -4.05 -5.13 17.48
CA LEU A 55 -5.50 -4.90 17.47
C LEU A 55 -6.19 -5.56 16.28
N LEU A 56 -5.58 -5.53 15.08
CA LEU A 56 -6.15 -6.19 13.92
C LEU A 56 -6.14 -7.72 14.09
N GLU A 57 -5.02 -8.32 14.50
CA GLU A 57 -4.95 -9.76 14.76
C GLU A 57 -5.98 -10.22 15.81
N LEU A 58 -6.01 -9.53 16.95
CA LEU A 58 -6.97 -9.82 18.02
C LEU A 58 -8.41 -9.57 17.58
N SER A 59 -8.66 -8.52 16.80
CA SER A 59 -10.02 -8.27 16.27
C SER A 59 -10.50 -9.39 15.36
N CYS A 60 -9.59 -10.02 14.61
CA CYS A 60 -9.94 -11.14 13.76
C CYS A 60 -10.15 -12.42 14.58
N GLU A 61 -9.24 -12.70 15.53
CA GLU A 61 -9.32 -13.88 16.40
C GLU A 61 -10.60 -13.90 17.25
N TYR A 62 -10.95 -12.75 17.86
CA TYR A 62 -12.14 -12.61 18.68
C TYR A 62 -13.38 -12.15 17.89
N GLN A 63 -13.32 -12.10 16.55
CA GLN A 63 -14.46 -11.74 15.69
C GLN A 63 -15.12 -10.40 16.07
N LEU A 64 -14.29 -9.38 16.29
CA LEU A 64 -14.67 -8.02 16.62
C LEU A 64 -14.79 -7.17 15.33
N ASP A 65 -15.80 -7.43 14.51
CA ASP A 65 -15.93 -6.85 13.16
C ASP A 65 -15.85 -5.32 13.12
N ARG A 66 -16.43 -4.64 14.13
CA ARG A 66 -16.36 -3.17 14.23
C ARG A 66 -14.94 -2.67 14.45
N LEU A 67 -14.16 -3.36 15.28
CA LEU A 67 -12.77 -3.01 15.54
C LEU A 67 -11.91 -3.34 14.32
N LYS A 68 -12.12 -4.51 13.71
CA LYS A 68 -11.48 -4.91 12.45
C LYS A 68 -11.65 -3.84 11.37
N ALA A 69 -12.87 -3.35 11.17
CA ALA A 69 -13.15 -2.29 10.20
C ALA A 69 -12.45 -0.95 10.55
N ARG A 70 -12.32 -0.60 11.82
CA ARG A 70 -11.55 0.57 12.26
C ARG A 70 -10.05 0.39 11.97
N CYS A 71 -9.49 -0.79 12.19
CA CYS A 71 -8.11 -1.12 11.84
C CYS A 71 -7.90 -1.04 10.31
N GLU A 72 -8.78 -1.63 9.51
CA GLU A 72 -8.70 -1.53 8.04
C GLU A 72 -8.73 -0.07 7.57
N LYS A 73 -9.62 0.76 8.16
CA LYS A 73 -9.68 2.18 7.87
C LYS A 73 -8.38 2.90 8.24
N TYR A 74 -7.76 2.57 9.37
CA TYR A 74 -6.47 3.14 9.75
C TYR A 74 -5.38 2.80 8.71
N PHE A 75 -5.27 1.53 8.31
CA PHE A 75 -4.28 1.10 7.31
C PHE A 75 -4.52 1.68 5.91
N MET A 76 -5.77 2.03 5.60
CA MET A 76 -6.09 2.74 4.38
C MET A 76 -5.48 4.14 4.28
N TYR A 77 -5.24 4.81 5.40
CA TYR A 77 -4.71 6.18 5.40
C TYR A 77 -3.31 6.30 5.99
N LYS A 78 -2.82 5.27 6.69
CA LYS A 78 -1.43 5.19 7.16
C LYS A 78 -0.46 5.23 5.97
N SER A 79 0.62 5.98 6.14
CA SER A 79 1.81 5.87 5.29
C SER A 79 2.54 4.58 5.66
N MET A 80 2.89 3.77 4.65
CA MET A 80 3.58 2.51 4.86
C MET A 80 4.86 2.45 4.02
N THR A 81 5.89 1.82 4.60
CA THR A 81 7.11 1.42 3.92
C THR A 81 6.85 0.28 2.94
N ASN A 82 7.84 -0.07 2.12
CA ASN A 82 7.69 -1.22 1.21
C ASN A 82 7.61 -2.54 2.00
N ASP A 83 8.38 -2.68 3.07
CA ASP A 83 8.40 -3.91 3.88
C ASP A 83 7.07 -4.10 4.61
N GLU A 84 6.55 -3.04 5.25
CA GLU A 84 5.20 -3.04 5.83
C GLU A 84 4.15 -3.37 4.78
N ALA A 85 4.26 -2.84 3.56
CA ALA A 85 3.28 -3.11 2.51
C ALA A 85 3.18 -4.61 2.18
N LEU A 86 4.30 -5.34 2.13
CA LEU A 86 4.28 -6.78 1.90
C LEU A 86 3.71 -7.55 3.09
N GLU A 87 4.12 -7.16 4.31
CA GLU A 87 3.57 -7.72 5.54
C GLU A 87 2.04 -7.55 5.59
N PHE A 88 1.54 -6.39 5.19
CA PHE A 88 0.10 -6.15 5.06
C PHE A 88 -0.56 -7.01 4.02
N VAL A 89 0.06 -7.27 2.86
CA VAL A 89 -0.55 -8.17 1.86
C VAL A 89 -0.71 -9.57 2.46
N VAL A 90 0.32 -10.08 3.14
CA VAL A 90 0.30 -11.40 3.81
C VAL A 90 -0.76 -11.45 4.91
N MET A 91 -0.88 -10.39 5.69
CA MET A 91 -1.83 -10.29 6.77
C MET A 91 -3.27 -10.12 6.25
N ALA A 92 -3.45 -9.33 5.19
CA ALA A 92 -4.73 -9.07 4.58
C ALA A 92 -5.34 -10.30 3.89
N GLN A 93 -4.53 -11.12 3.22
CA GLN A 93 -4.99 -12.43 2.71
C GLN A 93 -5.43 -13.35 3.85
N ARG A 94 -4.66 -13.40 4.96
CA ARG A 94 -4.87 -14.33 6.08
C ARG A 94 -6.19 -14.04 6.78
N HIS A 95 -6.50 -12.76 6.99
CA HIS A 95 -7.68 -12.32 7.71
C HIS A 95 -8.84 -11.90 6.79
N GLN A 96 -8.74 -12.15 5.48
CA GLN A 96 -9.77 -11.84 4.48
C GLN A 96 -10.24 -10.38 4.62
N LEU A 97 -9.28 -9.45 4.63
CA LEU A 97 -9.56 -8.02 4.67
C LEU A 97 -10.08 -7.53 3.31
N SER A 98 -10.52 -6.27 3.25
CA SER A 98 -11.02 -5.68 2.00
C SER A 98 -10.02 -5.77 0.83
N ASN A 99 -10.54 -6.12 -0.36
CA ASN A 99 -9.76 -6.14 -1.60
C ASN A 99 -9.10 -4.79 -1.89
N GLU A 100 -9.75 -3.69 -1.53
CA GLU A 100 -9.22 -2.34 -1.70
C GLU A 100 -7.90 -2.17 -0.94
N LEU A 101 -7.83 -2.64 0.31
CA LEU A 101 -6.61 -2.59 1.13
C LEU A 101 -5.50 -3.46 0.55
N ILE A 102 -5.85 -4.67 0.10
CA ILE A 102 -4.90 -5.55 -0.58
C ILE A 102 -4.32 -4.85 -1.82
N GLN A 103 -5.16 -4.24 -2.66
CA GLN A 103 -4.69 -3.53 -3.86
C GLN A 103 -3.79 -2.35 -3.51
N ARG A 104 -4.15 -1.54 -2.51
CA ARG A 104 -3.33 -0.40 -2.07
C ARG A 104 -1.95 -0.86 -1.61
N CYS A 105 -1.88 -1.87 -0.75
CA CYS A 105 -0.63 -2.41 -0.24
C CYS A 105 0.21 -3.04 -1.36
N MET A 106 -0.43 -3.79 -2.26
CA MET A 106 0.24 -4.35 -3.44
C MET A 106 0.84 -3.27 -4.34
N GLN A 107 0.09 -2.22 -4.67
CA GLN A 107 0.58 -1.11 -5.50
C GLN A 107 1.78 -0.41 -4.86
N ARG A 108 1.72 -0.19 -3.54
CA ARG A 108 2.83 0.38 -2.78
C ARG A 108 4.08 -0.50 -2.88
N PHE A 109 3.94 -1.80 -2.61
CA PHE A 109 5.05 -2.75 -2.68
C PHE A 109 5.61 -2.89 -4.10
N VAL A 110 4.73 -2.95 -5.11
CA VAL A 110 5.11 -3.08 -6.53
C VAL A 110 5.84 -1.85 -7.05
N SER A 111 5.68 -0.67 -6.45
CA SER A 111 6.35 0.55 -6.88
C SER A 111 7.84 0.65 -6.51
N GLN A 112 8.39 -0.32 -5.78
CA GLN A 112 9.78 -0.29 -5.32
C GLN A 112 10.81 -0.56 -6.44
N GLU A 113 12.11 -0.39 -6.18
CA GLU A 113 13.17 -0.64 -7.19
C GLU A 113 13.88 -1.98 -7.01
N THR A 114 13.51 -2.75 -5.99
CA THR A 114 14.12 -4.04 -5.66
C THR A 114 14.06 -5.02 -6.83
N ASN A 115 15.20 -5.67 -7.09
CA ASN A 115 15.31 -6.70 -8.12
C ASN A 115 14.59 -7.99 -7.73
N TRP A 116 14.29 -8.82 -8.73
CA TRP A 116 13.56 -10.07 -8.54
C TRP A 116 14.29 -11.07 -7.62
N GLU A 117 15.60 -11.20 -7.72
CA GLU A 117 16.38 -12.18 -6.92
C GLU A 117 16.32 -11.90 -5.42
N THR A 118 16.29 -10.62 -5.06
CA THR A 118 16.14 -10.19 -3.67
C THR A 118 14.71 -10.41 -3.19
N LEU A 119 13.74 -10.06 -4.04
CA LEU A 119 12.32 -10.18 -3.72
C LEU A 119 11.88 -11.64 -3.54
N LYS A 120 12.36 -12.55 -4.40
CA LYS A 120 12.05 -13.98 -4.34
C LYS A 120 12.55 -14.65 -3.05
N LYS A 121 13.61 -14.13 -2.44
CA LYS A 121 14.19 -14.65 -1.20
C LYS A 121 13.52 -14.08 0.07
N ASN A 122 12.56 -13.18 -0.09
CA ASN A 122 11.88 -12.57 1.05
C ASN A 122 10.93 -13.58 1.73
N GLU A 123 11.08 -13.77 3.04
CA GLU A 123 10.27 -14.70 3.85
C GLU A 123 8.78 -14.35 3.93
N LEU A 124 8.40 -13.09 3.73
CA LEU A 124 7.00 -12.70 3.64
C LEU A 124 6.43 -13.05 2.26
N PHE A 125 7.25 -12.97 1.21
CA PHE A 125 6.82 -13.31 -0.13
C PHE A 125 6.49 -14.81 -0.25
N SER A 126 7.24 -15.69 0.45
CA SER A 126 6.97 -17.12 0.49
C SER A 126 5.68 -17.50 1.24
N GLN A 127 5.15 -16.60 2.08
CA GLN A 127 3.88 -16.79 2.80
C GLN A 127 2.64 -16.45 1.96
N LEU A 128 2.80 -15.88 0.76
CA LEU A 128 1.69 -15.54 -0.11
C LEU A 128 1.07 -16.78 -0.76
N GLU A 129 -0.26 -16.87 -0.75
CA GLU A 129 -0.94 -17.90 -1.52
C GLU A 129 -0.70 -17.71 -3.02
N PRO A 130 -0.79 -18.79 -3.84
CA PRO A 130 -0.51 -18.73 -5.29
C PRO A 130 -1.27 -17.61 -6.01
N ARG A 131 -2.52 -17.35 -5.64
CA ARG A 131 -3.33 -16.28 -6.23
C ARG A 131 -2.74 -14.90 -5.99
N TYR A 132 -2.36 -14.58 -4.75
CA TYR A 132 -1.83 -13.27 -4.40
C TYR A 132 -0.41 -13.08 -4.90
N SER A 133 0.42 -14.12 -4.88
CA SER A 133 1.77 -14.06 -5.45
C SER A 133 1.73 -13.89 -6.97
N GLN A 134 0.86 -14.61 -7.68
CA GLN A 134 0.64 -14.40 -9.11
C GLN A 134 0.20 -12.98 -9.42
N GLN A 135 -0.81 -12.47 -8.70
CA GLN A 135 -1.31 -11.11 -8.88
C GLN A 135 -0.21 -10.06 -8.64
N LEU A 136 0.57 -10.23 -7.56
CA LEU A 136 1.65 -9.32 -7.21
C LEU A 136 2.74 -9.29 -8.29
N VAL A 137 3.12 -10.47 -8.82
CA VAL A 137 4.11 -10.58 -9.91
C VAL A 137 3.56 -9.96 -11.19
N GLU A 138 2.29 -10.19 -11.54
CA GLU A 138 1.66 -9.60 -12.72
C GLU A 138 1.66 -8.07 -12.64
N GLU A 139 1.22 -7.49 -11.52
CA GLU A 139 1.24 -6.04 -11.30
C GLU A 139 2.67 -5.48 -11.34
N ARG A 140 3.65 -6.25 -10.84
CA ARG A 140 5.07 -5.89 -10.92
C ARG A 140 5.57 -5.84 -12.35
N VAL A 141 5.23 -6.82 -13.18
CA VAL A 141 5.59 -6.84 -14.61
C VAL A 141 5.01 -5.61 -15.31
N LYS A 142 3.71 -5.34 -15.13
CA LYS A 142 3.04 -4.16 -15.71
C LYS A 142 3.73 -2.85 -15.29
N TYR A 143 4.12 -2.73 -14.02
CA TYR A 143 4.82 -1.55 -13.52
C TYR A 143 6.21 -1.38 -14.18
N LEU A 144 6.99 -2.46 -14.27
CA LEU A 144 8.32 -2.44 -14.87
C LEU A 144 8.27 -2.17 -16.38
N GLU A 145 7.30 -2.71 -17.11
CA GLU A 145 7.07 -2.41 -18.52
C GLU A 145 6.79 -0.92 -18.75
N LYS A 146 5.91 -0.31 -17.93
CA LYS A 146 5.63 1.14 -17.97
C LYS A 146 6.87 1.99 -17.67
N ARG A 147 7.71 1.55 -16.73
CA ARG A 147 8.99 2.23 -16.45
C ARG A 147 9.97 2.10 -17.60
N LEU A 148 10.05 0.92 -18.19
CA LEU A 148 10.94 0.66 -19.32
C LEU A 148 10.58 1.55 -20.52
N THR A 149 9.29 1.69 -20.84
CA THR A 149 8.83 2.59 -21.91
C THR A 149 9.16 4.05 -21.60
N SER A 150 8.89 4.51 -20.37
CA SER A 150 9.24 5.87 -19.92
C SER A 150 10.75 6.16 -20.01
N CYS A 151 11.60 5.22 -19.59
CA CYS A 151 13.05 5.34 -19.70
C CYS A 151 13.50 5.41 -21.17
N LYS A 152 12.95 4.56 -22.05
CA LYS A 152 13.26 4.57 -23.49
C LYS A 152 12.96 5.93 -24.12
N SER A 153 11.76 6.48 -23.88
CA SER A 153 11.37 7.80 -24.41
C SER A 153 12.26 8.92 -23.85
N THR A 154 12.64 8.86 -22.57
CA THR A 154 13.56 9.84 -21.98
C THR A 154 14.94 9.79 -22.64
N ILE A 155 15.46 8.59 -22.90
CA ILE A 155 16.73 8.40 -23.59
C ILE A 155 16.69 8.97 -25.01
N GLU A 156 15.60 8.76 -25.75
CA GLU A 156 15.41 9.31 -27.10
C GLU A 156 15.46 10.85 -27.09
N VAL A 157 14.73 11.49 -26.17
CA VAL A 157 14.74 12.97 -26.02
C VAL A 157 16.14 13.48 -25.67
N LEU A 158 16.86 12.80 -24.79
CA LEU A 158 18.22 13.20 -24.41
C LEU A 158 19.23 13.03 -25.56
N LYS A 159 19.05 12.03 -26.43
CA LYS A 159 19.86 11.85 -27.63
C LYS A 159 19.64 12.99 -28.64
N MET A 160 18.38 13.37 -28.89
CA MET A 160 18.05 14.49 -29.78
C MET A 160 18.62 15.82 -29.27
N LYS A 161 18.56 16.07 -27.95
CA LYS A 161 19.16 17.27 -27.34
C LYS A 161 20.69 17.33 -27.40
N LYS A 162 21.37 16.18 -27.56
CA LYS A 162 22.83 16.15 -27.74
C LYS A 162 23.19 16.47 -29.18
N SER A 163 22.50 15.90 -30.17
CA SER A 163 22.74 16.22 -31.58
C SER A 163 22.54 17.71 -31.87
N ASP A 164 21.49 18.34 -31.32
CA ASP A 164 21.24 19.77 -31.52
C ASP A 164 22.34 20.66 -30.90
N LYS A 165 23.04 20.20 -29.86
CA LYS A 165 24.14 20.95 -29.20
C LYS A 165 25.47 20.78 -29.92
N ASP A 166 25.72 19.61 -30.50
CA ASP A 166 26.93 19.34 -31.27
C ASP A 166 26.89 20.10 -32.61
N ASP A 167 25.69 20.42 -33.13
CA ASP A 167 25.50 21.25 -34.33
C ASP A 167 25.64 22.77 -34.09
N ASP A 168 25.46 23.25 -32.85
CA ASP A 168 25.58 24.68 -32.49
C ASP A 168 27.03 25.13 -32.18
N ASP A 169 28.01 24.21 -32.09
CA ASP A 169 29.43 24.51 -31.83
C ASP A 169 30.23 24.84 -33.12
N HIS A 170 29.53 25.02 -34.24
CA HIS A 170 30.07 25.49 -35.52
C HIS A 170 29.53 26.88 -35.92
N GLY A 171 29.87 27.92 -35.15
CA GLY A 171 29.94 29.32 -35.62
C GLY A 171 28.62 30.00 -36.08
N PRO A 172 28.54 31.34 -36.03
CA PRO A 172 27.26 32.04 -36.01
C PRO A 172 26.67 32.21 -37.42
N CYS A 173 25.81 31.28 -37.86
CA CYS A 173 24.99 31.51 -39.04
C CYS A 173 23.68 30.72 -39.09
N SER A 174 22.77 30.89 -38.12
CA SER A 174 21.38 30.43 -38.33
C SER A 174 20.27 31.19 -37.57
N TYR A 175 20.58 32.31 -36.91
CA TYR A 175 19.61 33.10 -36.13
C TYR A 175 18.36 33.58 -36.90
N ARG A 176 18.28 33.42 -38.22
CA ARG A 176 17.11 33.77 -39.03
C ARG A 176 16.01 32.71 -39.08
N ARG A 177 16.28 31.42 -38.82
CA ARG A 177 15.23 30.37 -38.87
C ARG A 177 14.52 30.19 -37.54
N HIS A 178 15.21 30.39 -36.41
CA HIS A 178 14.65 30.13 -35.09
C HIS A 178 13.60 31.18 -34.64
N PHE A 179 13.70 32.42 -35.12
CA PHE A 179 12.70 33.47 -34.82
C PHE A 179 11.37 33.26 -35.56
N MET A 180 11.37 32.62 -36.73
CA MET A 180 10.15 32.38 -37.52
C MET A 180 9.33 31.19 -37.01
N MET A 181 9.97 30.17 -36.43
CA MET A 181 9.27 29.05 -35.77
C MET A 181 8.64 29.46 -34.43
N ARG A 182 9.33 30.28 -33.62
CA ARG A 182 8.82 30.74 -32.32
C ARG A 182 7.62 31.69 -32.44
N LYS A 183 7.53 32.47 -33.52
CA LYS A 183 6.39 33.37 -33.75
C LYS A 183 5.12 32.61 -34.15
N ARG A 184 5.27 31.52 -34.91
CA ARG A 184 4.17 30.68 -35.38
C ARG A 184 3.49 29.87 -34.27
N PHE A 185 4.22 29.51 -33.22
CA PHE A 185 3.65 28.82 -32.05
C PHE A 185 2.93 29.76 -31.08
N ARG A 186 3.38 31.02 -30.93
CA ARG A 186 2.74 31.97 -30.02
C ARG A 186 1.41 32.54 -30.55
N GLU A 187 1.22 32.54 -31.87
CA GLU A 187 -0.05 32.94 -32.52
C GLU A 187 -1.13 31.84 -32.45
N LEU A 188 -0.75 30.58 -32.16
CA LEU A 188 -1.69 29.46 -31.97
C LEU A 188 -2.18 29.31 -30.51
N GLU A 189 -1.55 29.99 -29.55
CA GLU A 189 -1.92 29.95 -28.13
C GLU A 189 -2.90 31.07 -27.71
N HIS A 190 -3.32 31.94 -28.63
CA HIS A 190 -4.22 33.07 -28.33
C HIS A 190 -5.60 33.01 -29.00
N SER A 191 -5.98 31.90 -29.65
CA SER A 191 -7.38 31.66 -30.01
C SER A 191 -8.03 30.78 -28.93
N SER A 192 -8.50 31.44 -27.86
CA SER A 192 -9.51 30.88 -26.95
C SER A 192 -10.81 30.62 -27.71
N PRO A 193 -11.44 29.45 -27.57
CA PRO A 193 -12.84 29.27 -27.95
C PRO A 193 -13.70 29.23 -26.69
N PHE A 194 -13.74 30.34 -25.95
CA PHE A 194 -14.81 30.68 -25.00
C PHE A 194 -14.90 32.21 -24.92
N ASP A 195 -15.51 32.80 -25.94
CA ASP A 195 -16.66 33.70 -25.78
C ASP A 195 -17.90 32.91 -26.24
#